data_AF-A0A8J4KBM2-F1
#
_entry.id   AF-A0A8J4KBM2-F1
#
_cell.length_a   1.000
_cell.length_b   1.000
_cell.length_c   1.000
_cell.angle_alpha   90.00
_cell.angle_beta   90.00
_cell.angle_gamma   90.00
#
_symmetry.space_group_name_H-M   'P 1'
#
loop_
_entity.id
_entity.type
_entity.pdbx_description
1 polymer ?
#
loop_
_entity_poly.entity_id
_entity_poly.type
_entity_poly.pdbx_seq_one_letter_code
_entity_poly.pdbx_strand_id
1 'polypeptide(L)'
;QFSTGGSNRSAIWLDTGIHSREWITQATGIWTANKIAKEYGQDPSVTAILDSMDIFFEIVTNPDGFAFTHSSNRMWRKTRSINPGSHCVGVDPNRNWDAGFGGSGSSSNPCSETYRGPYAHSEREVKAIVDFIRGHGNMKSVISIHSYSQMLLFPYGYKRAPAPNYQELNELAKKAVSNLAAVYGTKYTYGSVVDTIYMADGTTIDWAYDNGVKYSFTFELRDTGRYGFLLPSTQIIPTATETWPALLDIMVHVLEHPY
;
A
#
# COMPACT_ATOMS: atom_id res chain seq x y z
N GLN A 1 -3.71 -6.35 14.55
CA GLN A 1 -3.60 -5.08 15.29
C GLN A 1 -2.44 -5.20 16.26
N PHE A 2 -1.57 -4.19 16.30
CA PHE A 2 -0.59 -3.96 17.35
C PHE A 2 -1.06 -2.73 18.14
N SER A 3 -1.17 -2.84 19.46
CA SER A 3 -1.75 -1.79 20.34
C SER A 3 -1.21 -1.90 21.76
N THR A 4 -1.16 -0.79 22.49
CA THR A 4 -0.87 -0.77 23.94
C THR A 4 -2.09 -0.39 24.79
N GLY A 5 -3.29 -0.65 24.26
CA GLY A 5 -4.57 -0.44 24.95
C GLY A 5 -5.19 0.92 24.65
N GLY A 6 -6.20 1.31 25.43
CA GLY A 6 -7.00 2.51 25.14
C GLY A 6 -8.11 2.25 24.12
N SER A 7 -8.87 3.30 23.78
CA SER A 7 -10.02 3.23 22.86
C SER A 7 -9.94 4.32 21.80
N ASN A 8 -10.21 3.97 20.54
CA ASN A 8 -10.27 4.91 19.41
C ASN A 8 -8.99 5.78 19.26
N ARG A 9 -7.82 5.16 19.45
CA ARG A 9 -6.53 5.83 19.29
C ARG A 9 -6.29 6.19 17.83
N SER A 10 -5.44 7.20 17.59
CA SER A 10 -4.91 7.46 16.25
C SER A 10 -4.28 6.19 15.71
N ALA A 11 -4.57 5.84 14.45
CA ALA A 11 -4.11 4.58 13.88
C ALA A 11 -3.36 4.76 12.56
N ILE A 12 -2.49 3.80 12.28
CA ILE A 12 -1.78 3.63 11.01
C ILE A 12 -2.25 2.32 10.39
N TRP A 13 -2.68 2.39 9.14
CA TRP A 13 -3.02 1.23 8.32
C TRP A 13 -1.85 0.90 7.39
N LEU A 14 -1.43 -0.36 7.39
CA LEU A 14 -0.53 -0.93 6.40
C LEU A 14 -1.19 -2.12 5.73
N ASP A 15 -1.01 -2.25 4.42
CA ASP A 15 -1.44 -3.45 3.71
C ASP A 15 -0.41 -3.89 2.65
N THR A 16 -0.39 -5.21 2.40
CA THR A 16 0.47 -5.84 1.39
C THR A 16 -0.32 -6.84 0.56
N GLY A 17 0.08 -7.01 -0.70
CA GLY A 17 -0.44 -8.11 -1.52
C GLY A 17 -1.85 -7.89 -2.05
N ILE A 18 -2.30 -6.65 -2.18
CA ILE A 18 -3.55 -6.31 -2.88
C ILE A 18 -3.51 -6.79 -4.34
N HIS A 19 -2.35 -6.77 -4.98
CA HIS A 19 -2.10 -7.54 -6.20
C HIS A 19 -1.40 -8.86 -5.89
N SER A 20 -2.02 -9.95 -6.28
CA SER A 20 -1.62 -11.27 -5.80
C SER A 20 -0.24 -11.75 -6.24
N ARG A 21 0.23 -11.34 -7.43
CA ARG A 21 1.54 -11.77 -7.98
C ARG A 21 2.75 -11.08 -7.35
N GLU A 22 2.53 -10.02 -6.57
CA GLU A 22 3.56 -9.16 -5.99
C GLU A 22 4.14 -9.77 -4.70
N TRP A 23 4.59 -11.03 -4.77
CA TRP A 23 4.94 -11.88 -3.62
C TRP A 23 5.94 -11.30 -2.62
N ILE A 24 6.80 -10.38 -3.07
CA ILE A 24 7.74 -9.69 -2.18
C ILE A 24 7.03 -8.84 -1.13
N THR A 25 5.81 -8.36 -1.43
CA THR A 25 5.02 -7.52 -0.53
C THR A 25 4.52 -8.31 0.68
N GLN A 26 3.85 -9.46 0.47
CA GLN A 26 3.37 -10.32 1.57
C GLN A 26 4.54 -10.85 2.40
N ALA A 27 5.65 -11.22 1.76
CA ALA A 27 6.87 -11.66 2.45
C ALA A 27 7.47 -10.54 3.32
N THR A 28 7.52 -9.31 2.80
CA THR A 28 7.92 -8.11 3.55
C THR A 28 6.94 -7.80 4.68
N GLY A 29 5.64 -8.04 4.48
CA GLY A 29 4.60 -7.87 5.48
C GLY A 29 4.82 -8.76 6.70
N ILE A 30 5.05 -10.06 6.50
CA ILE A 30 5.38 -11.01 7.58
C ILE A 30 6.64 -10.58 8.33
N TRP A 31 7.70 -10.21 7.61
CA TRP A 31 8.94 -9.75 8.22
C TRP A 31 8.72 -8.50 9.08
N THR A 32 7.95 -7.54 8.58
CA THR A 32 7.66 -6.25 9.23
C THR A 32 6.78 -6.46 10.47
N ALA A 33 5.78 -7.33 10.42
CA ALA A 33 4.99 -7.71 11.59
C ALA A 33 5.86 -8.30 12.71
N ASN A 34 6.79 -9.20 12.36
CA ASN A 34 7.76 -9.73 13.32
C ASN A 34 8.75 -8.66 13.82
N LYS A 35 9.13 -7.68 12.98
CA LYS A 35 10.01 -6.56 13.35
C LYS A 35 9.35 -5.68 14.41
N ILE A 36 8.11 -5.25 14.19
CA ILE A 36 7.32 -4.46 15.15
C ILE A 36 7.23 -5.17 16.50
N ALA A 37 6.87 -6.47 16.50
CA ALA A 37 6.73 -7.25 17.73
C ALA A 37 8.05 -7.38 18.52
N LYS A 38 9.19 -7.50 17.83
CA LYS A 38 10.52 -7.63 18.47
C LYS A 38 11.08 -6.31 18.97
N GLU A 39 10.72 -5.19 18.33
CA GLU A 39 11.28 -3.88 18.64
C GLU A 39 10.48 -3.09 19.68
N TYR A 40 9.23 -3.48 19.95
CA TYR A 40 8.48 -2.91 21.07
C TYR A 40 9.21 -3.15 22.41
N GLY A 41 9.46 -2.07 23.15
CA GLY A 41 10.24 -2.08 24.38
C GLY A 41 11.77 -2.16 24.19
N GLN A 42 12.26 -2.16 22.95
CA GLN A 42 13.69 -2.17 22.62
C GLN A 42 14.10 -0.94 21.79
N ASP A 43 13.38 -0.66 20.71
CA ASP A 43 13.57 0.54 19.90
C ASP A 43 12.68 1.69 20.44
N PRO A 44 13.26 2.85 20.78
CA PRO A 44 12.49 3.97 21.33
C PRO A 44 11.42 4.51 20.38
N SER A 45 11.64 4.49 19.07
CA SER A 45 10.70 5.01 18.08
C SER A 45 9.51 4.09 17.94
N VAL A 46 9.75 2.78 17.78
CA VAL A 46 8.68 1.77 17.73
C VAL A 46 7.86 1.77 19.02
N THR A 47 8.53 1.90 20.17
CA THR A 47 7.87 1.97 21.47
C THR A 47 6.99 3.21 21.56
N ALA A 48 7.49 4.40 21.21
CA ALA A 48 6.71 5.64 21.23
C ALA A 48 5.50 5.60 20.28
N ILE A 49 5.66 5.02 19.10
CA ILE A 49 4.57 4.80 18.14
C ILE A 49 3.51 3.90 18.77
N LEU A 50 3.88 2.71 19.27
CA LEU A 50 2.92 1.76 19.83
C LEU A 50 2.33 2.22 21.16
N ASP A 51 2.99 3.08 21.92
CA ASP A 51 2.45 3.69 23.15
C ASP A 51 1.40 4.77 22.86
N SER A 52 1.43 5.39 21.67
CA SER A 52 0.53 6.50 21.30
C SER A 52 -0.50 6.17 20.22
N MET A 53 -0.17 5.25 19.31
CA MET A 53 -0.97 4.88 18.14
C MET A 53 -1.21 3.37 18.03
N ASP A 54 -2.26 3.00 17.30
CA ASP A 54 -2.49 1.62 16.89
C ASP A 54 -1.92 1.37 15.48
N ILE A 55 -1.40 0.16 15.24
CA ILE A 55 -1.02 -0.29 13.89
C ILE A 55 -1.94 -1.44 13.46
N PHE A 56 -2.67 -1.23 12.38
CA PHE A 56 -3.42 -2.27 11.69
C PHE A 56 -2.62 -2.71 10.46
N PHE A 57 -2.37 -4.01 10.35
CA PHE A 57 -1.55 -4.55 9.28
C PHE A 57 -2.23 -5.75 8.63
N GLU A 58 -2.66 -5.59 7.38
CA GLU A 58 -3.20 -6.65 6.54
C GLU A 58 -2.12 -7.23 5.62
N ILE A 59 -1.70 -8.47 5.89
CA ILE A 59 -0.55 -9.08 5.18
C ILE A 59 -0.95 -9.61 3.79
N VAL A 60 -2.17 -10.09 3.61
CA VAL A 60 -2.65 -10.65 2.34
C VAL A 60 -4.00 -10.03 2.00
N THR A 61 -3.98 -8.85 1.40
CA THR A 61 -5.18 -8.06 1.08
C THR A 61 -6.05 -8.70 -0.01
N ASN A 62 -5.47 -9.51 -0.89
CA ASN A 62 -6.20 -10.27 -1.91
C ASN A 62 -5.92 -11.79 -1.76
N PRO A 63 -6.57 -12.45 -0.79
CA PRO A 63 -6.29 -13.84 -0.44
C PRO A 63 -6.65 -14.83 -1.55
N ASP A 64 -7.77 -14.62 -2.24
CA ASP A 64 -8.21 -15.49 -3.33
C ASP A 64 -7.23 -15.43 -4.52
N GLY A 65 -6.82 -14.22 -4.91
CA GLY A 65 -5.80 -14.03 -5.93
C GLY A 65 -4.47 -14.66 -5.50
N PHE A 66 -4.05 -14.46 -4.24
CA PHE A 66 -2.80 -15.01 -3.73
C PHE A 66 -2.80 -16.53 -3.79
N ALA A 67 -3.83 -17.20 -3.28
CA ALA A 67 -3.97 -18.65 -3.40
C ALA A 67 -3.91 -19.12 -4.86
N PHE A 68 -4.56 -18.39 -5.78
CA PHE A 68 -4.56 -18.70 -7.20
C PHE A 68 -3.17 -18.59 -7.85
N THR A 69 -2.31 -17.68 -7.36
CA THR A 69 -0.92 -17.60 -7.83
C THR A 69 -0.06 -18.80 -7.45
N HIS A 70 -0.42 -19.50 -6.37
CA HIS A 70 0.24 -20.73 -5.96
C HIS A 70 -0.33 -21.96 -6.65
N SER A 71 -1.66 -22.01 -6.86
CA SER A 71 -2.33 -23.20 -7.37
C SER A 71 -2.39 -23.29 -8.89
N SER A 72 -2.38 -22.15 -9.61
CA SER A 72 -2.79 -22.15 -11.02
C SER A 72 -2.04 -21.14 -11.89
N ASN A 73 -2.05 -19.85 -11.56
CA ASN A 73 -1.43 -18.83 -12.41
C ASN A 73 -0.59 -17.87 -11.58
N ARG A 74 0.72 -18.10 -11.56
CA ARG A 74 1.71 -17.27 -10.84
C ARG A 74 1.61 -15.78 -11.15
N MET A 75 1.17 -15.41 -12.35
CA MET A 75 1.12 -14.01 -12.81
C MET A 75 -0.25 -13.36 -12.62
N TRP A 76 -1.18 -14.03 -11.93
CA TRP A 76 -2.49 -13.45 -11.61
C TRP A 76 -2.35 -12.23 -10.69
N ARG A 77 -3.02 -11.13 -11.03
CA ARG A 77 -2.98 -9.86 -10.30
C ARG A 77 -4.28 -9.56 -9.54
N LYS A 78 -5.41 -9.77 -10.21
CA LYS A 78 -6.74 -9.30 -9.83
C LYS A 78 -7.34 -10.10 -8.67
N THR A 79 -8.51 -9.69 -8.19
CA THR A 79 -9.38 -10.54 -7.35
C THR A 79 -9.85 -11.79 -8.12
N ARG A 80 -10.69 -12.63 -7.51
CA ARG A 80 -11.29 -13.82 -8.15
C ARG A 80 -12.82 -13.74 -8.31
N SER A 81 -13.38 -12.54 -8.23
CA SER A 81 -14.81 -12.31 -8.44
C SER A 81 -15.26 -12.72 -9.85
N ILE A 82 -16.47 -13.28 -9.95
CA ILE A 82 -17.08 -13.62 -11.24
C ILE A 82 -17.75 -12.36 -11.78
N ASN A 83 -17.39 -11.96 -13.01
CA ASN A 83 -17.96 -10.80 -13.67
C ASN A 83 -19.22 -11.21 -14.47
N PRO A 84 -20.45 -10.81 -14.07
CA PRO A 84 -21.68 -11.22 -14.76
C PRO A 84 -21.66 -10.82 -16.24
N GLY A 85 -22.05 -11.74 -17.12
CA GLY A 85 -22.05 -11.50 -18.57
C GLY A 85 -20.67 -11.53 -19.24
N SER A 86 -19.61 -11.89 -18.51
CA SER A 86 -18.27 -12.09 -19.07
C SER A 86 -17.69 -13.46 -18.66
N HIS A 87 -16.80 -13.99 -19.49
CA HIS A 87 -15.99 -15.17 -19.16
C HIS A 87 -14.72 -14.82 -18.37
N CYS A 88 -14.37 -13.53 -18.31
CA CYS A 88 -13.18 -13.06 -17.62
C CYS A 88 -13.45 -12.86 -16.12
N VAL A 89 -12.46 -13.22 -15.30
CA VAL A 89 -12.57 -13.25 -13.84
C VAL A 89 -11.77 -12.10 -13.22
N GLY A 90 -12.26 -11.56 -12.11
CA GLY A 90 -11.57 -10.62 -11.25
C GLY A 90 -11.60 -9.18 -11.72
N VAL A 91 -11.41 -8.31 -10.74
CA VAL A 91 -11.28 -6.85 -10.83
C VAL A 91 -9.89 -6.46 -10.33
N ASP A 92 -9.31 -5.40 -10.86
CA ASP A 92 -8.10 -4.81 -10.29
C ASP A 92 -8.48 -4.09 -8.98
N PRO A 93 -8.08 -4.63 -7.81
CA PRO A 93 -8.48 -4.07 -6.53
C PRO A 93 -7.89 -2.68 -6.29
N ASN A 94 -6.82 -2.27 -6.99
CA ASN A 94 -6.28 -0.90 -6.93
C ASN A 94 -6.77 -0.02 -8.10
N ARG A 95 -7.92 -0.36 -8.69
CA ARG A 95 -8.76 0.50 -9.56
C ARG A 95 -10.21 0.58 -9.07
N ASN A 96 -10.53 -0.09 -7.97
CA ASN A 96 -11.89 -0.28 -7.47
C ASN A 96 -12.25 0.67 -6.31
N TRP A 97 -11.47 1.71 -6.06
CA TRP A 97 -11.76 2.67 -4.99
C TRP A 97 -12.53 3.89 -5.51
N ASP A 98 -13.35 4.51 -4.65
CA ASP A 98 -14.16 5.69 -5.00
C ASP A 98 -13.31 6.99 -5.00
N ALA A 99 -12.30 7.04 -5.85
CA ALA A 99 -11.41 8.19 -6.04
C ALA A 99 -11.10 8.36 -7.53
N GLY A 100 -11.85 9.23 -8.20
CA GLY A 100 -11.80 9.36 -9.66
C GLY A 100 -12.31 8.11 -10.41
N PHE A 101 -13.04 7.21 -9.72
CA PHE A 101 -13.46 5.91 -10.25
C PHE A 101 -14.06 6.03 -11.65
N GLY A 102 -13.45 5.31 -12.58
CA GLY A 102 -13.90 5.25 -13.95
C GLY A 102 -13.38 6.35 -14.86
N GLY A 103 -12.36 7.07 -14.40
CA GLY A 103 -11.52 7.95 -15.20
C GLY A 103 -10.66 7.21 -16.23
N SER A 104 -9.60 7.88 -16.69
CA SER A 104 -8.76 7.44 -17.81
C SER A 104 -7.60 6.51 -17.42
N GLY A 105 -7.39 6.23 -16.14
CA GLY A 105 -6.33 5.36 -15.61
C GLY A 105 -6.75 3.90 -15.39
N SER A 106 -7.98 3.54 -15.76
CA SER A 106 -8.58 2.21 -15.56
C SER A 106 -9.41 1.76 -16.76
N SER A 107 -9.60 0.44 -16.90
CA SER A 107 -10.39 -0.14 -17.99
C SER A 107 -11.81 -0.50 -17.54
N SER A 108 -12.79 -0.33 -18.43
CA SER A 108 -14.15 -0.86 -18.27
C SER A 108 -14.31 -2.29 -18.83
N ASN A 109 -13.29 -2.85 -19.49
CA ASN A 109 -13.33 -4.20 -20.05
C ASN A 109 -13.02 -5.24 -18.95
N PRO A 110 -13.93 -6.19 -18.63
CA PRO A 110 -13.71 -7.22 -17.61
C PRO A 110 -12.48 -8.11 -17.82
N CYS A 111 -11.99 -8.21 -19.07
CA CYS A 111 -10.81 -8.98 -19.41
C CYS A 111 -9.49 -8.21 -19.24
N SER A 112 -9.54 -6.91 -18.97
CA SER A 112 -8.34 -6.13 -18.70
C SER A 112 -7.71 -6.50 -17.36
N GLU A 113 -6.38 -6.44 -17.28
CA GLU A 113 -5.62 -6.50 -16.02
C GLU A 113 -5.91 -5.32 -15.10
N THR A 114 -6.36 -4.19 -15.66
CA THR A 114 -6.73 -2.95 -14.95
C THR A 114 -8.25 -2.73 -14.96
N TYR A 115 -9.03 -3.80 -15.05
CA TYR A 115 -10.49 -3.70 -14.99
C TYR A 115 -10.93 -3.10 -13.67
N ARG A 116 -11.63 -1.95 -13.71
CA ARG A 116 -12.05 -1.19 -12.53
C ARG A 116 -13.16 -1.86 -11.71
N GLY A 117 -13.87 -2.82 -12.30
CA GLY A 117 -15.10 -3.39 -11.72
C GLY A 117 -16.36 -2.69 -12.20
N PRO A 118 -17.54 -3.21 -11.85
CA PRO A 118 -18.83 -2.66 -12.28
C PRO A 118 -19.20 -1.35 -11.58
N TYR A 119 -18.70 -1.11 -10.37
CA TYR A 119 -18.88 0.12 -9.58
C TYR A 119 -17.78 0.20 -8.51
N ALA A 120 -17.55 1.38 -7.93
CA ALA A 120 -16.55 1.57 -6.88
C ALA A 120 -16.90 0.72 -5.65
N HIS A 121 -15.89 0.07 -5.07
CA HIS A 121 -15.98 -0.84 -3.93
C HIS A 121 -16.85 -2.09 -4.21
N SER A 122 -16.89 -2.54 -5.46
CA SER A 122 -17.55 -3.80 -5.84
C SER A 122 -16.87 -5.03 -5.24
N GLU A 123 -15.55 -4.97 -5.03
CA GLU A 123 -14.78 -6.09 -4.50
C GLU A 123 -14.92 -6.14 -2.99
N ARG A 124 -15.17 -7.35 -2.46
CA ARG A 124 -15.43 -7.54 -1.02
C ARG A 124 -14.20 -7.21 -0.19
N GLU A 125 -13.03 -7.50 -0.73
CA GLU A 125 -11.72 -7.19 -0.18
C GLU A 125 -11.56 -5.67 -0.02
N VAL A 126 -11.83 -4.90 -1.08
CA VAL A 126 -11.77 -3.43 -1.04
C VAL A 126 -12.83 -2.86 -0.10
N LYS A 127 -14.07 -3.36 -0.20
CA LYS A 127 -15.18 -2.92 0.64
C LYS A 127 -14.93 -3.15 2.13
N ALA A 128 -14.27 -4.26 2.51
CA ALA A 128 -13.91 -4.55 3.88
C ALA A 128 -12.95 -3.50 4.46
N ILE A 129 -11.93 -3.08 3.69
CA ILE A 129 -10.97 -2.07 4.10
C ILE A 129 -11.64 -0.69 4.22
N VAL A 130 -12.50 -0.35 3.25
CA VAL A 130 -13.30 0.88 3.26
C VAL A 130 -14.16 0.96 4.51
N ASP A 131 -14.89 -0.11 4.82
CA ASP A 131 -15.76 -0.19 6.00
C ASP A 131 -14.93 -0.14 7.29
N PHE A 132 -13.77 -0.79 7.32
CA PHE A 132 -12.86 -0.76 8.45
C PHE A 132 -12.31 0.65 8.72
N ILE A 133 -11.75 1.32 7.71
CA ILE A 133 -11.16 2.65 7.87
C ILE A 133 -12.23 3.68 8.26
N ARG A 134 -13.39 3.66 7.60
CA ARG A 134 -14.53 4.54 7.94
C ARG A 134 -15.10 4.25 9.32
N GLY A 135 -15.24 2.97 9.66
CA GLY A 135 -15.75 2.54 10.96
C GLY A 135 -14.80 2.86 12.11
N HIS A 136 -13.48 2.82 11.88
CA HIS A 136 -12.48 3.25 12.84
C HIS A 136 -12.51 4.78 13.04
N GLY A 137 -12.57 5.56 11.96
CA GLY A 137 -12.78 7.01 12.01
C GLY A 137 -11.60 7.86 12.51
N ASN A 138 -10.55 7.24 13.07
CA ASN A 138 -9.34 7.94 13.54
C ASN A 138 -8.04 7.45 12.87
N MET A 139 -8.11 7.19 11.55
CA MET A 139 -6.95 6.75 10.76
C MET A 139 -6.10 7.96 10.32
N LYS A 140 -4.80 7.93 10.59
CA LYS A 140 -3.86 9.03 10.30
C LYS A 140 -2.97 8.76 9.10
N SER A 141 -2.74 7.49 8.79
CA SER A 141 -1.93 7.08 7.65
C SER A 141 -2.46 5.79 7.04
N VAL A 142 -2.36 5.69 5.72
CA VAL A 142 -2.60 4.49 4.92
C VAL A 142 -1.37 4.24 4.06
N ILE A 143 -0.73 3.09 4.23
CA ILE A 143 0.47 2.69 3.48
C ILE A 143 0.16 1.39 2.72
N SER A 144 -0.04 1.49 1.42
CA SER A 144 -0.36 0.37 0.52
C SER A 144 0.90 -0.10 -0.21
N ILE A 145 1.39 -1.30 0.09
CA ILE A 145 2.69 -1.79 -0.34
C ILE A 145 2.54 -2.73 -1.55
N HIS A 146 3.20 -2.37 -2.63
CA HIS A 146 3.22 -3.00 -3.95
C HIS A 146 4.63 -3.41 -4.38
N SER A 147 4.72 -4.10 -5.52
CA SER A 147 5.95 -4.24 -6.28
C SER A 147 5.63 -4.31 -7.78
N TYR A 148 6.54 -4.04 -8.68
CA TYR A 148 7.93 -3.63 -8.49
C TYR A 148 8.10 -2.26 -9.15
N SER A 149 9.19 -1.56 -8.80
CA SER A 149 9.77 -0.45 -9.58
C SER A 149 10.72 0.40 -8.74
N GLN A 150 10.79 0.17 -7.43
CA GLN A 150 11.54 0.99 -6.47
C GLN A 150 11.03 2.44 -6.47
N MET A 151 9.79 2.63 -6.05
CA MET A 151 9.15 3.95 -5.93
C MET A 151 8.50 4.15 -4.56
N LEU A 152 8.50 5.38 -4.06
CA LEU A 152 7.67 5.82 -2.95
C LEU A 152 6.72 6.92 -3.44
N LEU A 153 5.47 6.55 -3.60
CA LEU A 153 4.44 7.37 -4.24
C LEU A 153 3.48 7.95 -3.20
N PHE A 154 2.89 9.09 -3.52
CA PHE A 154 1.81 9.70 -2.75
C PHE A 154 0.76 10.32 -3.69
N PRO A 155 -0.41 10.75 -3.20
CA PRO A 155 -1.46 11.32 -4.04
C PRO A 155 -1.01 12.55 -4.85
N TYR A 156 -1.58 12.80 -6.04
CA TYR A 156 -2.68 12.04 -6.63
C TYR A 156 -2.25 11.15 -7.79
N GLY A 157 -2.98 10.06 -8.01
CA GLY A 157 -2.91 9.24 -9.23
C GLY A 157 -3.93 9.65 -10.29
N TYR A 158 -5.15 9.97 -9.88
CA TYR A 158 -6.26 10.22 -10.80
C TYR A 158 -6.30 11.64 -11.39
N LYS A 159 -5.54 12.58 -10.83
CA LYS A 159 -5.51 13.99 -11.28
C LYS A 159 -4.11 14.60 -11.16
N ARG A 160 -3.81 15.57 -12.03
CA ARG A 160 -2.53 16.31 -12.04
C ARG A 160 -2.45 17.46 -11.02
N ALA A 161 -3.60 17.90 -10.50
CA ALA A 161 -3.59 18.92 -9.46
C ALA A 161 -2.90 18.34 -8.21
N PRO A 162 -1.91 19.03 -7.63
CA PRO A 162 -1.17 18.52 -6.48
C PRO A 162 -2.05 18.41 -5.23
N ALA A 163 -1.67 17.51 -4.32
CA ALA A 163 -2.21 17.45 -2.97
C ALA A 163 -1.99 18.78 -2.23
N PRO A 164 -2.97 19.28 -1.44
CA PRO A 164 -2.79 20.50 -0.64
C PRO A 164 -1.52 20.53 0.22
N ASN A 165 -1.09 19.38 0.77
CA ASN A 165 0.15 19.23 1.55
C ASN A 165 1.29 18.59 0.74
N TYR A 166 1.32 18.77 -0.59
CA TYR A 166 2.33 18.18 -1.48
C TYR A 166 3.77 18.35 -0.98
N GLN A 167 4.16 19.55 -0.55
CA GLN A 167 5.53 19.82 -0.10
C GLN A 167 5.92 18.97 1.10
N GLU A 168 5.00 18.76 2.05
CA GLU A 168 5.22 17.93 3.23
C GLU A 168 5.38 16.46 2.83
N LEU A 169 4.48 15.94 1.99
CA LEU A 169 4.56 14.56 1.48
C LEU A 169 5.87 14.32 0.71
N ASN A 170 6.29 15.30 -0.11
CA ASN A 170 7.50 15.22 -0.90
C ASN A 170 8.77 15.19 -0.05
N GLU A 171 8.90 16.08 0.95
CA GLU A 171 10.08 16.06 1.84
C GLU A 171 10.10 14.82 2.73
N LEU A 172 8.94 14.34 3.20
CA LEU A 172 8.87 13.08 3.94
C LEU A 172 9.28 11.89 3.07
N ALA A 173 8.77 11.80 1.83
CA ALA A 173 9.14 10.74 0.90
C ALA A 173 10.64 10.77 0.58
N LYS A 174 11.20 11.96 0.36
CA LYS A 174 12.64 12.18 0.14
C LYS A 174 13.50 11.69 1.31
N LYS A 175 13.10 12.00 2.56
CA LYS A 175 13.78 11.48 3.77
C LYS A 175 13.70 9.96 3.82
N ALA A 176 12.51 9.40 3.64
CA ALA A 176 12.27 7.97 3.70
C ALA A 176 13.11 7.19 2.65
N VAL A 177 13.12 7.63 1.38
CA VAL A 177 13.94 6.96 0.36
C VAL A 177 15.45 7.12 0.60
N SER A 178 15.89 8.22 1.21
CA SER A 178 17.29 8.43 1.58
C SER A 178 17.73 7.44 2.66
N ASN A 179 16.91 7.24 3.68
CA ASN A 179 17.20 6.31 4.77
C ASN A 179 17.08 4.83 4.33
N LEU A 180 16.15 4.52 3.43
CA LEU A 180 16.12 3.22 2.74
C LEU A 180 17.42 2.96 1.98
N ALA A 181 17.85 3.94 1.18
CA ALA A 181 19.08 3.82 0.39
C ALA A 181 20.34 3.68 1.26
N ALA A 182 20.34 4.20 2.49
CA ALA A 182 21.48 4.08 3.40
C ALA A 182 21.77 2.63 3.83
N VAL A 183 20.80 1.71 3.76
CA VAL A 183 20.98 0.31 4.18
C VAL A 183 21.79 -0.50 3.15
N TYR A 184 21.39 -0.46 1.88
CA TYR A 184 22.00 -1.27 0.80
C TYR A 184 22.31 -0.51 -0.49
N GLY A 185 22.12 0.81 -0.53
CA GLY A 185 22.33 1.63 -1.72
C GLY A 185 21.21 1.54 -2.76
N THR A 186 20.08 0.89 -2.44
CA THR A 186 18.94 0.78 -3.34
C THR A 186 18.30 2.13 -3.57
N LYS A 187 18.17 2.52 -4.84
CA LYS A 187 17.65 3.83 -5.22
C LYS A 187 16.16 3.75 -5.52
N TYR A 188 15.38 4.52 -4.77
CA TYR A 188 13.95 4.72 -5.04
C TYR A 188 13.72 6.09 -5.67
N THR A 189 12.80 6.17 -6.63
CA THR A 189 12.20 7.44 -7.03
C THR A 189 11.00 7.76 -6.15
N TYR A 190 10.56 9.02 -6.11
CA TYR A 190 9.41 9.43 -5.32
C TYR A 190 8.69 10.62 -5.94
N GLY A 191 7.41 10.77 -5.60
CA GLY A 191 6.57 11.86 -6.08
C GLY A 191 5.08 11.50 -6.09
N SER A 192 4.27 12.37 -6.70
CA SER A 192 2.86 12.05 -6.96
C SER A 192 2.77 10.82 -7.88
N VAL A 193 1.75 9.98 -7.71
CA VAL A 193 1.52 8.82 -8.60
C VAL A 193 1.47 9.28 -10.06
N VAL A 194 0.66 10.29 -10.39
CA VAL A 194 0.44 10.74 -11.78
C VAL A 194 1.71 11.22 -12.48
N ASP A 195 2.65 11.85 -11.77
CA ASP A 195 3.87 12.41 -12.38
C ASP A 195 5.05 11.44 -12.32
N THR A 196 5.04 10.48 -11.39
CA THR A 196 6.17 9.55 -11.18
C THR A 196 5.98 8.22 -11.91
N ILE A 197 4.74 7.71 -11.99
CA ILE A 197 4.44 6.43 -12.66
C ILE A 197 3.60 6.66 -13.91
N TYR A 198 2.32 7.02 -13.74
CA TYR A 198 1.32 7.29 -14.77
C TYR A 198 -0.01 7.64 -14.10
N MET A 199 -0.98 8.12 -14.89
CA MET A 199 -2.33 8.38 -14.43
C MET A 199 -3.08 7.09 -14.06
N ALA A 200 -3.56 6.99 -12.82
CA ALA A 200 -4.27 5.83 -12.28
C ALA A 200 -5.47 6.30 -11.45
N ASP A 201 -6.69 5.94 -11.84
CA ASP A 201 -7.89 6.21 -11.04
C ASP A 201 -8.31 5.03 -10.16
N GLY A 202 -9.08 5.33 -9.12
CA GLY A 202 -9.64 4.37 -8.19
C GLY A 202 -8.58 3.66 -7.36
N THR A 203 -7.54 4.38 -6.92
CA THR A 203 -6.45 3.82 -6.11
C THR A 203 -6.71 3.93 -4.61
N THR A 204 -6.12 3.02 -3.83
CA THR A 204 -6.21 2.97 -2.36
C THR A 204 -5.85 4.31 -1.71
N ILE A 205 -4.70 4.87 -2.10
CA ILE A 205 -4.13 6.04 -1.43
C ILE A 205 -4.80 7.35 -1.83
N ASP A 206 -5.34 7.44 -3.06
CA ASP A 206 -6.14 8.59 -3.46
C ASP A 206 -7.46 8.62 -2.69
N TRP A 207 -8.12 7.47 -2.53
CA TRP A 207 -9.34 7.36 -1.74
C TRP A 207 -9.09 7.68 -0.26
N ALA A 208 -8.04 7.12 0.34
CA ALA A 208 -7.71 7.39 1.73
C ALA A 208 -7.47 8.90 1.96
N TYR A 209 -6.72 9.53 1.07
CA TYR A 209 -6.42 10.96 1.12
C TYR A 209 -7.68 11.83 0.92
N ASP A 210 -8.51 11.53 -0.08
CA ASP A 210 -9.78 12.23 -0.31
C ASP A 210 -10.77 12.04 0.86
N ASN A 211 -10.62 11.00 1.68
CA ASN A 211 -11.38 10.76 2.92
C ASN A 211 -10.65 11.25 4.19
N GLY A 212 -9.66 12.14 4.07
CA GLY A 212 -9.04 12.85 5.19
C GLY A 212 -7.81 12.17 5.81
N VAL A 213 -7.33 11.06 5.25
CA VAL A 213 -6.09 10.40 5.71
C VAL A 213 -4.88 11.07 5.05
N LYS A 214 -4.36 12.10 5.70
CA LYS A 214 -3.33 13.01 5.17
C LYS A 214 -2.04 12.32 4.73
N TYR A 215 -1.60 11.29 5.45
CA TYR A 215 -0.35 10.57 5.14
C TYR A 215 -0.64 9.25 4.43
N SER A 216 -1.02 9.36 3.16
CA SER A 216 -1.31 8.21 2.30
C SER A 216 -0.15 7.96 1.33
N PHE A 217 0.46 6.77 1.38
CA PHE A 217 1.65 6.43 0.60
C PHE A 217 1.54 5.05 -0.07
N THR A 218 2.14 4.91 -1.23
CA THR A 218 2.35 3.63 -1.90
C THR A 218 3.84 3.34 -2.03
N PHE A 219 4.26 2.14 -1.63
CA PHE A 219 5.59 1.63 -1.96
C PHE A 219 5.50 0.74 -3.19
N GLU A 220 6.39 0.90 -4.15
CA GLU A 220 6.68 -0.10 -5.18
C GLU A 220 8.05 -0.68 -4.84
N LEU A 221 8.10 -1.90 -4.30
CA LEU A 221 9.33 -2.51 -3.81
C LEU A 221 10.30 -2.93 -4.93
N ARG A 222 11.37 -3.63 -4.56
CA ARG A 222 12.33 -4.20 -5.52
C ARG A 222 11.65 -5.13 -6.53
N ASP A 223 12.19 -5.29 -7.73
CA ASP A 223 13.36 -4.60 -8.31
C ASP A 223 12.93 -3.56 -9.36
N THR A 224 13.78 -3.27 -10.34
CA THR A 224 13.46 -2.35 -11.46
C THR A 224 13.14 -3.08 -12.76
N GLY A 225 12.81 -4.38 -12.70
CA GLY A 225 12.33 -5.17 -13.84
C GLY A 225 13.25 -6.29 -14.31
N ARG A 226 14.38 -6.54 -13.65
CA ARG A 226 15.23 -7.71 -13.98
C ARG A 226 14.52 -9.02 -13.64
N TYR A 227 13.93 -9.08 -12.46
CA TYR A 227 13.10 -10.19 -11.98
C TYR A 227 11.63 -9.78 -11.92
N GLY A 228 11.35 -8.49 -11.68
CA GLY A 228 10.01 -7.98 -11.48
C GLY A 228 9.28 -8.75 -10.39
N PHE A 229 8.11 -9.30 -10.71
CA PHE A 229 7.30 -10.08 -9.78
C PHE A 229 7.92 -11.42 -9.35
N LEU A 230 8.98 -11.88 -10.01
CA LEU A 230 9.68 -13.14 -9.71
C LEU A 230 10.99 -12.90 -8.93
N LEU A 231 11.00 -11.88 -8.07
CA LEU A 231 12.16 -11.53 -7.25
C LEU A 231 12.64 -12.76 -6.43
N PRO A 232 13.94 -13.12 -6.47
CA PRO A 232 14.46 -14.29 -5.77
C PRO A 232 14.21 -14.23 -4.26
N SER A 233 13.96 -15.38 -3.63
CA SER A 233 13.72 -15.46 -2.19
C SER A 233 14.88 -14.93 -1.34
N THR A 234 16.12 -14.99 -1.85
CA THR A 234 17.31 -14.42 -1.22
C THR A 234 17.26 -12.89 -1.10
N GLN A 235 16.35 -12.22 -1.82
CA GLN A 235 16.12 -10.78 -1.77
C GLN A 235 14.99 -10.38 -0.80
N ILE A 236 14.27 -11.34 -0.20
CA ILE A 236 13.17 -11.04 0.73
C ILE A 236 13.68 -10.24 1.94
N ILE A 237 14.65 -10.77 2.67
CA ILE A 237 15.19 -10.11 3.86
C ILE A 237 15.86 -8.78 3.50
N PRO A 238 16.72 -8.67 2.46
CA PRO A 238 17.26 -7.38 2.04
C PRO A 238 16.19 -6.33 1.72
N THR A 239 15.14 -6.70 0.97
CA THR A 239 14.05 -5.79 0.62
C THR A 239 13.30 -5.32 1.87
N ALA A 240 12.94 -6.24 2.77
CA ALA A 240 12.23 -5.89 3.99
C ALA A 240 13.08 -5.02 4.93
N THR A 241 14.38 -5.33 5.04
CA THR A 241 15.32 -4.62 5.92
C THR A 241 15.54 -3.18 5.48
N GLU A 242 15.67 -2.90 4.17
CA GLU A 242 15.80 -1.52 3.69
C GLU A 242 14.47 -0.75 3.69
N THR A 243 13.35 -1.44 3.51
CA THR A 243 12.02 -0.81 3.54
C THR A 243 11.67 -0.32 4.95
N TRP A 244 12.16 -1.01 5.99
CA TRP A 244 11.84 -0.71 7.38
C TRP A 244 12.18 0.72 7.83
N PRO A 245 13.39 1.26 7.63
CA PRO A 245 13.68 2.66 7.95
C PRO A 245 12.73 3.66 7.28
N ALA A 246 12.34 3.43 6.02
CA ALA A 246 11.39 4.29 5.32
C ALA A 246 9.98 4.23 5.93
N LEU A 247 9.50 3.02 6.28
CA LEU A 247 8.24 2.87 7.01
C LEU A 247 8.31 3.56 8.37
N LEU A 248 9.40 3.37 9.12
CA LEU A 248 9.58 3.97 10.43
C LEU A 248 9.62 5.50 10.36
N ASP A 249 10.29 6.07 9.35
CA ASP A 249 10.30 7.52 9.11
C ASP A 249 8.89 8.09 8.93
N ILE A 250 8.05 7.41 8.13
CA ILE A 250 6.66 7.82 7.91
C ILE A 250 5.87 7.70 9.22
N MET A 251 5.98 6.57 9.93
CA MET A 251 5.24 6.37 11.17
C MET A 251 5.63 7.36 12.28
N VAL A 252 6.93 7.70 12.39
CA VAL A 252 7.41 8.74 13.32
C VAL A 252 6.86 10.10 12.91
N HIS A 253 6.88 10.45 11.63
CA HIS A 253 6.31 11.73 11.17
C HIS A 253 4.82 11.84 11.50
N VAL A 254 4.06 10.76 11.32
CA VAL A 254 2.62 10.70 11.65
C VAL A 254 2.39 10.85 13.15
N LEU A 255 3.23 10.24 13.99
CA LEU A 255 3.17 10.40 15.45
C LEU A 255 3.38 11.86 15.87
N GLU A 256 4.33 12.54 15.25
CA GLU A 256 4.67 13.95 15.54
C GLU A 256 3.66 14.94 14.95
N HIS A 257 2.90 14.54 13.92
CA HIS A 257 1.95 15.39 13.19
C HIS A 257 0.57 14.71 13.03
N PRO A 258 -0.17 14.44 14.13
CA PRO A 258 -1.35 13.57 14.10
C PRO A 258 -2.63 14.22 13.54
N TYR A 259 -2.54 15.40 12.93
CA TYR A 259 -3.68 16.23 12.50
C TYR A 259 -4.14 15.96 11.07
#